data_AF-A0A944HZ28-F1
#
_entry.id   AF-A0A944HZ28-F1
#
_cell.length_a   1.000
_cell.length_b   1.000
_cell.length_c   1.000
_cell.angle_alpha   90.00
_cell.angle_beta   90.00
_cell.angle_gamma   90.00
#
_symmetry.space_group_name_H-M   'P 1'
#
loop_
_entity.id
_entity.type
_entity.pdbx_description
1 polymer ?
#
loop_
_entity_poly.entity_id
_entity_poly.type
_entity_poly.pdbx_seq_one_letter_code
_entity_poly.pdbx_strand_id
1 'polypeptide(L)'
;RERGGLDRAVRAWAQGGPAALAVLEEEWTPEPAALARARAQLAAAWEEERAPGLRVTRNRWTALGTGAQLRYGRDGRWWPYRKQGGQWWPAGPGEDDPAAALAGLLAEDPGQPE
;
A
#
# COMPACT_ATOMS: atom_id res chain seq x y z
N ARG A 1 -6.93 24.46 -2.91
CA ARG A 1 -6.12 23.21 -2.97
C ARG A 1 -7.07 22.02 -2.74
N GLU A 2 -7.97 21.70 -3.67
CA GLU A 2 -9.00 20.66 -3.40
C GLU A 2 -9.17 19.65 -4.55
N ARG A 3 -8.75 19.99 -5.78
CA ARG A 3 -8.79 19.05 -6.93
C ARG A 3 -7.92 17.81 -6.74
N GLY A 4 -6.75 17.94 -6.12
CA GLY A 4 -5.84 16.81 -5.90
C GLY A 4 -6.27 15.87 -4.76
N GLY A 5 -7.26 16.25 -3.94
CA GLY A 5 -7.90 15.34 -2.98
C GLY A 5 -8.99 14.52 -3.66
N LEU A 6 -9.84 15.19 -4.44
CA LEU A 6 -10.95 14.59 -5.18
C LEU A 6 -10.47 13.56 -6.22
N ASP A 7 -9.43 13.88 -7.00
CA ASP A 7 -8.89 12.97 -8.01
C ASP A 7 -8.40 11.64 -7.39
N ARG A 8 -7.80 11.72 -6.20
CA ARG A 8 -7.39 10.54 -5.43
C ARG A 8 -8.58 9.79 -4.84
N ALA A 9 -9.61 10.49 -4.37
CA ALA A 9 -10.85 9.89 -3.88
C ALA A 9 -11.56 9.11 -5.00
N VAL A 10 -11.69 9.71 -6.19
CA VAL A 10 -12.29 9.07 -7.37
C VAL A 10 -11.47 7.86 -7.80
N ARG A 11 -10.13 7.98 -7.84
CA ARG A 11 -9.26 6.87 -8.21
C ARG A 11 -9.28 5.74 -7.18
N ALA A 12 -9.30 6.05 -5.89
CA ALA A 12 -9.47 5.05 -4.84
C ALA A 12 -10.82 4.34 -5.00
N TRP A 13 -11.90 5.10 -5.16
CA TRP A 13 -13.23 4.55 -5.38
C TRP A 13 -13.32 3.69 -6.66
N ALA A 14 -12.62 4.03 -7.74
CA ALA A 14 -12.56 3.20 -8.93
C ALA A 14 -11.82 1.87 -8.71
N GLN A 15 -10.79 1.86 -7.85
CA GLN A 15 -9.98 0.66 -7.57
C GLN A 15 -10.67 -0.32 -6.61
N GLY A 16 -11.56 0.15 -5.75
CA GLY A 16 -12.30 -0.76 -4.86
C GLY A 16 -13.35 -0.10 -3.98
N GLY A 17 -13.99 0.92 -4.52
CA GLY A 17 -15.23 1.48 -4.02
C GLY A 17 -15.11 2.16 -2.66
N PRO A 18 -16.15 2.06 -1.81
CA PRO A 18 -16.21 2.77 -0.53
C PRO A 18 -15.11 2.32 0.46
N ALA A 19 -14.65 1.07 0.37
CA ALA A 19 -13.56 0.58 1.21
C ALA A 19 -12.25 1.32 0.90
N ALA A 20 -11.90 1.46 -0.38
CA ALA A 20 -10.72 2.19 -0.83
C ALA A 20 -10.76 3.68 -0.42
N LEU A 21 -11.94 4.29 -0.51
CA LEU A 21 -12.15 5.68 -0.12
C LEU A 21 -11.98 5.87 1.40
N ALA A 22 -12.56 4.98 2.21
CA ALA A 22 -12.41 5.02 3.67
C ALA A 22 -10.94 4.93 4.10
N VAL A 23 -10.11 4.15 3.39
CA VAL A 23 -8.66 4.06 3.64
C VAL A 23 -7.90 5.33 3.24
N LEU A 24 -8.40 6.05 2.23
CA LEU A 24 -7.82 7.32 1.81
C LEU A 24 -8.13 8.44 2.80
N GLU A 25 -9.38 8.53 3.26
CA GLU A 25 -9.88 9.60 4.12
C GLU A 25 -9.55 9.38 5.60
N GLU A 26 -9.49 8.12 6.05
CA GLU A 26 -9.38 7.80 7.47
C GLU A 26 -8.07 7.08 7.84
N GLU A 27 -7.22 7.76 8.60
CA GLU A 27 -6.04 7.15 9.22
C GLU A 27 -6.43 6.49 10.55
N TRP A 28 -6.33 5.17 10.60
CA TRP A 28 -6.59 4.39 11.82
C TRP A 28 -5.36 3.57 12.23
N THR A 29 -5.30 3.19 13.50
CA THR A 29 -4.20 2.37 14.03
C THR A 29 -4.67 0.93 14.12
N PRO A 30 -4.14 0.00 13.29
CA PRO A 30 -4.47 -1.41 13.38
C PRO A 30 -3.97 -2.01 14.68
N GLU A 31 -4.58 -3.12 15.10
CA GLU A 31 -4.03 -3.88 16.22
C GLU A 31 -2.60 -4.32 15.90
N PRO A 32 -1.66 -4.19 16.85
CA PRO A 32 -0.28 -4.60 16.63
C PRO A 32 -0.15 -6.08 16.30
N ALA A 33 -1.09 -6.93 16.76
CA ALA A 33 -1.16 -8.34 16.40
C ALA A 33 -1.47 -8.56 14.91
N ALA A 34 -2.38 -7.78 14.32
CA ALA A 34 -2.69 -7.82 12.89
C ALA A 34 -1.48 -7.38 12.05
N LEU A 35 -0.79 -6.31 12.49
CA LEU A 35 0.46 -5.85 11.87
C LEU A 35 1.58 -6.89 11.97
N ALA A 36 1.73 -7.54 13.13
CA ALA A 36 2.72 -8.60 13.32
C ALA A 36 2.42 -9.81 12.42
N ARG A 37 1.15 -10.23 12.31
CA ARG A 37 0.73 -11.30 11.38
C ARG A 37 1.01 -10.93 9.93
N ALA A 38 0.63 -9.74 9.50
CA ALA A 38 0.94 -9.27 8.16
C ALA A 38 2.45 -9.28 7.90
N ARG A 39 3.26 -8.91 8.90
CA ARG A 39 4.72 -8.86 8.75
C ARG A 39 5.31 -10.26 8.67
N ALA A 40 4.73 -11.22 9.39
CA ALA A 40 5.06 -12.63 9.26
C ALA A 40 4.68 -13.20 7.89
N GLN A 41 3.50 -12.86 7.35
CA GLN A 41 3.08 -13.25 5.99
C GLN A 41 4.06 -12.71 4.94
N LEU A 42 4.42 -11.44 5.05
CA LEU A 42 5.41 -10.84 4.17
C LEU A 42 6.79 -11.50 4.31
N ALA A 43 7.26 -11.74 5.55
CA ALA A 43 8.55 -12.39 5.78
C ALA A 43 8.58 -13.81 5.21
N ALA A 44 7.48 -14.57 5.32
CA ALA A 44 7.36 -15.90 4.75
C ALA A 44 7.38 -15.89 3.21
N ALA A 45 6.81 -14.88 2.57
CA ALA A 45 6.82 -14.74 1.12
C ALA A 45 8.18 -14.26 0.55
N TRP A 46 9.00 -13.56 1.34
CA TRP A 46 10.31 -13.04 0.93
C TRP A 46 11.51 -13.83 1.49
N GLU A 47 11.32 -15.03 2.04
CA GLU A 47 12.45 -15.83 2.56
C GLU A 47 13.54 -16.12 1.51
N GLU A 48 13.23 -16.05 0.21
CA GLU A 48 14.19 -16.29 -0.88
C GLU A 48 14.77 -15.01 -1.53
N GLU A 49 14.14 -13.85 -1.34
CA GLU A 49 14.53 -12.58 -1.99
C GLU A 49 14.76 -11.48 -0.94
N ARG A 50 15.82 -10.67 -1.07
CA ARG A 50 16.07 -9.57 -0.12
C ARG A 50 14.87 -8.62 -0.07
N ALA A 51 14.04 -8.74 0.96
CA ALA A 51 12.91 -7.86 1.17
C ALA A 51 13.38 -6.40 1.21
N PRO A 52 12.72 -5.49 0.48
CA PRO A 52 13.03 -4.07 0.58
C PRO A 52 12.79 -3.60 2.02
N GLY A 53 13.61 -2.65 2.48
CA GLY A 53 13.44 -2.09 3.83
C GLY A 53 12.07 -1.45 3.98
N LEU A 54 11.16 -2.08 4.71
CA LEU A 54 9.80 -1.57 4.92
C LEU A 54 9.70 -0.82 6.24
N ARG A 55 9.30 0.44 6.15
CA ARG A 55 8.96 1.28 7.29
C ARG A 55 7.48 1.20 7.59
N VAL A 56 7.14 0.52 8.69
CA VAL A 56 5.77 0.42 9.18
C VAL A 56 5.46 1.62 10.08
N THR A 57 4.33 2.29 9.85
CA THR A 57 3.84 3.41 10.64
C THR A 57 2.32 3.34 10.70
N ARG A 58 1.77 2.90 11.85
CA ARG A 58 0.32 2.63 12.02
C ARG A 58 -0.20 1.66 10.95
N ASN A 59 -1.18 2.07 10.14
CA ASN A 59 -1.70 1.30 9.02
C ASN A 59 -0.91 1.49 7.71
N ARG A 60 0.25 2.17 7.72
CA ARG A 60 1.00 2.52 6.51
C ARG A 60 2.34 1.81 6.48
N TRP A 61 2.59 1.05 5.43
CA TRP A 61 3.85 0.34 5.21
C TRP A 61 4.52 0.96 4.01
N THR A 62 5.66 1.61 4.22
CA THR A 62 6.37 2.31 3.14
C THR A 62 7.63 1.53 2.80
N ALA A 63 7.75 1.07 1.56
CA ALA A 63 8.97 0.47 1.05
C ALA A 63 9.99 1.58 0.77
N LEU A 64 11.09 1.56 1.53
CA LEU A 64 12.18 2.50 1.41
C LEU A 64 12.97 2.19 0.13
N GLY A 65 13.25 3.23 -0.66
CA GLY A 65 14.02 3.11 -1.90
C GLY A 65 13.20 2.77 -3.15
N THR A 66 11.94 2.34 -3.02
CA THR A 66 11.11 1.98 -4.18
C THR A 66 9.94 2.94 -4.42
N GLY A 67 9.58 3.77 -3.43
CA GLY A 67 8.45 4.68 -3.58
C GLY A 67 7.08 3.98 -3.57
N ALA A 68 7.03 2.74 -3.05
CA ALA A 68 5.81 1.98 -2.81
C ALA A 68 5.33 2.14 -1.35
N GLN A 69 4.01 2.19 -1.15
CA GLN A 69 3.38 2.25 0.16
C GLN A 69 2.12 1.38 0.17
N LEU A 70 1.97 0.49 1.14
CA LEU A 70 0.72 -0.20 1.41
C LEU A 70 -0.04 0.49 2.54
N ARG A 71 -1.36 0.51 2.45
CA ARG A 71 -2.24 1.01 3.50
C ARG A 71 -3.26 -0.04 3.90
N TYR A 72 -3.27 -0.41 5.17
CA TYR A 72 -4.23 -1.35 5.71
C TYR A 72 -5.58 -0.67 5.97
N GLY A 73 -6.63 -1.22 5.37
CA GLY A 73 -7.99 -0.79 5.57
C GLY A 73 -8.71 -1.55 6.67
N ARG A 74 -9.78 -0.96 7.20
CA ARG A 74 -10.63 -1.60 8.22
C ARG A 74 -11.36 -2.83 7.69
N ASP A 75 -11.44 -2.97 6.38
CA ASP A 75 -11.94 -4.13 5.65
C ASP A 75 -10.98 -5.32 5.68
N GLY A 76 -9.76 -5.15 6.21
CA GLY A 76 -8.75 -6.19 6.25
C GLY A 76 -7.90 -6.27 4.98
N ARG A 77 -8.05 -5.30 4.07
CA ARG A 77 -7.33 -5.27 2.79
C ARG A 77 -6.17 -4.28 2.80
N TRP A 78 -5.15 -4.61 2.02
CA TRP A 78 -3.95 -3.83 1.77
C TRP A 78 -4.10 -3.07 0.47
N TRP A 79 -4.25 -1.76 0.58
CA TRP A 79 -4.37 -0.87 -0.57
C TRP A 79 -2.98 -0.44 -1.04
N PRO A 80 -2.60 -0.74 -2.29
CA PRO A 80 -1.32 -0.35 -2.84
C PRO A 80 -1.32 1.11 -3.30
N TYR A 81 -0.31 1.86 -2.87
CA TYR A 81 -0.05 3.25 -3.25
C TYR A 81 1.37 3.41 -3.79
N ARG A 82 1.52 4.21 -4.85
CA ARG A 82 2.82 4.58 -5.42
C ARG A 82 3.04 6.07 -5.32
N LYS A 83 4.27 6.47 -5.02
CA LYS A 83 4.68 7.88 -5.02
C LYS A 83 4.96 8.33 -6.44
N GLN A 84 4.16 9.24 -6.98
CA GLN A 84 4.37 9.88 -8.28
C GLN A 84 4.41 11.39 -8.11
N GLY A 85 5.51 12.03 -8.54
CA GLY A 85 5.66 13.50 -8.46
C GLY A 85 5.58 14.06 -7.03
N GLY A 86 6.02 13.30 -6.02
CA GLY A 86 5.92 13.70 -4.60
C GLY A 86 4.59 13.36 -3.92
N GLN A 87 3.61 12.84 -4.65
CA GLN A 87 2.26 12.56 -4.16
C GLN A 87 1.97 11.05 -4.18
N TRP A 88 1.27 10.53 -3.18
CA TRP A 88 0.86 9.12 -3.13
C TRP A 88 -0.44 8.90 -3.91
N TRP A 89 -0.41 7.99 -4.88
CA TRP A 89 -1.53 7.63 -5.74
C TRP A 89 -1.87 6.15 -5.60
N PRO A 90 -3.17 5.78 -5.50
CA PRO A 90 -3.57 4.38 -5.48
C PRO A 90 -3.18 3.70 -6.80
N ALA A 91 -2.41 2.63 -6.69
CA ALA A 91 -1.80 1.93 -7.81
C ALA A 91 -2.66 0.75 -8.30
N GLY A 92 -3.46 0.14 -7.43
CA GLY A 92 -4.22 -1.07 -7.75
C GLY A 92 -5.36 -1.31 -6.76
N PRO A 93 -6.11 -2.41 -6.96
CA PRO A 93 -7.11 -2.88 -6.01
C PRO A 93 -6.46 -3.29 -4.68
N GLY A 94 -7.26 -3.29 -3.61
CA GLY A 94 -6.82 -3.74 -2.30
C GLY A 94 -6.74 -5.26 -2.26
N GLU A 95 -5.59 -5.79 -1.83
CA GLU A 95 -5.33 -7.23 -1.71
C GLU A 95 -5.42 -7.68 -0.25
N ASP A 96 -5.87 -8.91 -0.01
CA ASP A 96 -5.89 -9.48 1.35
C ASP A 96 -4.48 -9.84 1.85
N ASP A 97 -3.57 -10.16 0.92
CA ASP A 97 -2.18 -10.49 1.21
C ASP A 97 -1.24 -9.28 1.02
N PRO A 98 -0.56 -8.80 2.07
CA PRO A 98 0.42 -7.72 1.94
C PRO A 98 1.58 -8.08 1.00
N ALA A 99 1.89 -9.37 0.87
CA ALA A 99 2.89 -9.88 -0.04
C ALA A 99 2.49 -9.63 -1.49
N ALA A 100 1.34 -10.16 -1.90
CA ALA A 100 0.82 -9.97 -3.25
C ALA A 100 0.68 -8.48 -3.60
N ALA A 101 0.17 -7.67 -2.66
CA ALA A 101 0.04 -6.23 -2.83
C ALA A 101 1.38 -5.54 -3.12
N LEU A 102 2.42 -5.89 -2.35
CA LEU A 102 3.75 -5.30 -2.51
C LEU A 102 4.44 -5.83 -3.77
N ALA A 103 4.34 -7.13 -4.04
CA ALA A 103 4.91 -7.75 -5.22
C ALA A 103 4.32 -7.12 -6.49
N GLY A 104 3.01 -6.88 -6.55
CA GLY A 104 2.37 -6.14 -7.63
C GLY A 104 2.97 -4.75 -7.82
N LEU A 105 3.13 -3.98 -6.73
CA LEU A 105 3.77 -2.65 -6.78
C LEU A 105 5.21 -2.68 -7.27
N LEU A 106 5.98 -3.71 -6.91
CA LEU A 106 7.38 -3.87 -7.31
C LEU A 106 7.52 -4.41 -8.74
N ALA A 107 6.63 -5.30 -9.17
CA ALA A 107 6.61 -5.86 -10.53
C ALA A 107 6.11 -4.84 -11.56
N GLU A 108 5.19 -3.95 -11.18
CA GLU A 108 4.75 -2.80 -11.99
C GLU A 108 5.79 -1.67 -12.04
N ASP A 109 6.94 -1.84 -11.40
CA ASP A 109 8.14 -1.01 -11.58
C ASP A 109 9.22 -1.74 -12.43
N PRO A 110 9.00 -1.98 -13.74
CA PRO A 110 10.05 -2.53 -14.60
C PRO A 110 10.99 -1.44 -15.14
N GLY A 111 11.25 -0.33 -14.43
CA GLY A 111 12.22 0.64 -14.96
C GLY A 111 12.49 1.93 -14.20
N GLN A 112 13.72 2.01 -13.69
CA GLN A 112 14.64 3.05 -14.13
C GLN A 112 15.89 2.36 -14.71
N PRO A 113 15.97 2.03 -16.01
CA PRO A 113 17.26 2.08 -16.70
C PRO A 113 17.59 3.57 -16.93
N GLU A 114 18.71 4.02 -16.36
CA GLU A 114 19.38 5.28 -16.70
C GLU A 114 19.99 5.19 -18.12
#